data_AF-A0A9D4PV99-F1
#
_entry.id   AF-A0A9D4PV99-F1
#
_cell.length_a   1.000
_cell.length_b   1.000
_cell.length_c   1.000
_cell.angle_alpha   90.00
_cell.angle_beta   90.00
_cell.angle_gamma   90.00
#
_symmetry.space_group_name_H-M   'P 1'
#
loop_
_entity.id
_entity.type
_entity.pdbx_description
1 polymer ?
#
loop_
_entity_poly.entity_id
_entity_poly.type
_entity_poly.pdbx_seq_one_letter_code
_entity_poly.pdbx_strand_id
1 'polypeptide(L)'
;MPWYCWSAGHNEPSFEPKELYSMMLRVLQGFYLVRQEVHERAMAHLDMDREANEKEQNRMFRAFKADRLLIASSVIACAVKIKLPRRYTEFLGHLQDATRLSGKEVHHFSSVIMTVLFKEDPLAE
;
A
#
# COMPACT_ATOMS: atom_id res chain seq x y z
N MET A 1 33.37 -16.11 29.80
CA MET A 1 33.19 -16.18 28.33
C MET A 1 31.78 -16.64 28.03
N PRO A 2 30.98 -15.82 27.33
CA PRO A 2 30.14 -16.38 26.30
C PRO A 2 30.40 -15.69 24.96
N TRP A 3 30.45 -16.55 23.96
CA TRP A 3 30.54 -16.33 22.53
C TRP A 3 29.35 -15.54 22.02
N TYR A 4 29.56 -14.43 21.30
CA TYR A 4 28.77 -14.01 20.13
C TYR A 4 29.58 -12.98 19.33
N CYS A 5 30.34 -13.47 18.36
CA CYS A 5 30.54 -12.80 17.08
C CYS A 5 29.54 -13.52 16.15
N TRP A 6 28.70 -12.87 15.36
CA TRP A 6 29.04 -12.36 14.03
C TRP A 6 27.88 -11.48 13.53
N SER A 7 28.23 -10.29 13.01
CA SER A 7 27.56 -9.60 11.90
C SER A 7 26.02 -9.61 11.81
N ALA A 8 25.37 -8.56 12.31
CA ALA A 8 24.08 -8.09 11.78
C ALA A 8 23.89 -6.58 12.02
N GLY A 9 24.93 -5.78 11.78
CA GLY A 9 24.71 -4.35 11.49
C GLY A 9 24.14 -4.25 10.08
N HIS A 10 23.03 -3.51 9.91
CA HIS A 10 22.29 -3.21 8.66
C HIS A 10 20.98 -3.97 8.39
N ASN A 11 20.22 -4.40 9.40
CA ASN A 11 18.80 -4.75 9.17
C ASN A 11 17.91 -4.48 10.41
N GLU A 12 18.28 -3.52 11.25
CA GLU A 12 17.25 -2.96 12.13
C GLU A 12 16.26 -2.23 11.20
N PRO A 13 14.96 -2.58 11.22
CA PRO A 13 13.99 -1.82 10.46
C PRO A 13 14.10 -0.38 10.96
N SER A 14 14.43 0.54 10.06
CA SER A 14 14.54 1.98 10.34
C SER A 14 13.22 2.62 10.82
N PHE A 15 12.23 1.79 11.13
CA PHE A 15 10.84 2.08 11.42
C PHE A 15 10.49 1.35 12.71
N GLU A 16 10.11 2.07 13.77
CA GLU A 16 9.65 1.41 14.99
C GLU A 16 8.36 0.61 14.71
N PRO A 17 8.38 -0.74 14.81
CA PRO A 17 7.26 -1.56 14.35
C PRO A 17 5.96 -1.31 15.13
N LYS A 18 6.06 -0.90 16.39
CA LYS A 18 4.90 -0.74 17.29
C LYS A 18 3.98 0.39 16.87
N GLU A 19 4.53 1.54 16.47
CA GLU A 19 3.72 2.70 16.10
C GLU A 19 3.02 2.50 14.76
N LEU A 20 3.76 1.96 13.78
CA LEU A 20 3.20 1.61 12.47
C LEU A 20 2.15 0.52 12.59
N TYR A 21 2.36 -0.51 13.43
CA TYR A 21 1.41 -1.61 13.59
C TYR A 21 0.02 -1.14 14.01
N SER A 22 -0.05 -0.22 14.98
CA SER A 22 -1.32 0.36 15.41
C SER A 22 -2.04 1.11 14.27
N MET A 23 -1.28 1.82 13.43
CA MET A 23 -1.83 2.55 12.29
C MET A 23 -2.25 1.61 11.16
N MET A 24 -1.45 0.59 10.87
CA MET A 24 -1.77 -0.45 9.89
C MET A 24 -3.09 -1.16 10.25
N LEU A 25 -3.30 -1.48 11.52
CA LEU A 25 -4.56 -2.05 11.99
C LEU A 25 -5.75 -1.11 11.76
N ARG A 26 -5.60 0.19 12.05
CA ARG A 26 -6.67 1.18 11.81
C ARG A 26 -7.00 1.32 10.33
N VAL A 27 -5.98 1.40 9.48
CA VAL A 27 -6.16 1.46 8.01
C VAL A 27 -6.80 0.18 7.51
N LEU A 28 -6.37 -0.99 7.99
CA LEU A 28 -6.94 -2.27 7.59
C LEU A 28 -8.42 -2.38 8.00
N GLN A 29 -8.75 -2.02 9.24
CA GLN A 29 -10.13 -2.01 9.75
C GLN A 29 -11.00 -1.05 8.94
N GLY A 30 -10.50 0.16 8.67
CA GLY A 30 -11.16 1.13 7.81
C GLY A 30 -11.40 0.55 6.42
N PHE A 31 -10.35 0.04 5.78
CA PHE A 31 -10.44 -0.58 4.45
C PHE A 31 -11.51 -1.65 4.41
N TYR A 32 -11.61 -2.52 5.43
CA TYR A 32 -12.63 -3.56 5.48
C TYR A 32 -14.07 -3.01 5.52
N LEU A 33 -14.29 -1.85 6.13
CA LEU A 33 -15.59 -1.19 6.21
C LEU A 33 -15.98 -0.56 4.88
N VAL A 34 -15.04 0.08 4.18
CA VAL A 34 -15.28 0.78 2.90
C VAL A 34 -14.80 0.01 1.68
N ARG A 35 -14.55 -1.30 1.81
CA ARG A 35 -13.90 -2.13 0.77
C ARG A 35 -14.59 -2.07 -0.58
N GLN A 36 -15.92 -1.93 -0.58
CA GLN A 36 -16.71 -1.85 -1.81
C GLN A 36 -16.49 -0.51 -2.50
N GLU A 37 -16.49 0.60 -1.77
CA GLU A 37 -16.22 1.92 -2.33
C GLU A 37 -14.75 2.06 -2.80
N VAL A 38 -13.80 1.53 -2.04
CA VAL A 38 -12.38 1.45 -2.46
C VAL A 38 -12.24 0.70 -3.78
N HIS A 39 -12.97 -0.39 -3.92
CA HIS A 39 -12.97 -1.19 -5.12
C HIS A 39 -13.60 -0.43 -6.30
N GLU A 40 -14.77 0.18 -6.11
CA GLU A 40 -15.45 0.98 -7.13
C GLU A 40 -14.58 2.15 -7.62
N ARG A 41 -13.90 2.87 -6.72
CA ARG A 41 -13.00 3.98 -7.09
C ARG A 41 -11.73 3.51 -7.81
N ALA A 42 -11.15 2.38 -7.38
CA ALA A 42 -9.99 1.80 -8.06
C ALA A 42 -10.35 1.40 -9.50
N MET A 43 -11.55 0.84 -9.72
CA MET A 43 -12.04 0.49 -11.06
C MET A 43 -12.31 1.73 -11.92
N ALA A 44 -12.96 2.75 -11.37
CA ALA A 44 -13.24 4.00 -12.10
C ALA A 44 -11.97 4.69 -12.61
N HIS A 45 -10.84 4.56 -11.90
CA HIS A 45 -9.55 5.09 -12.35
C HIS A 45 -8.93 4.25 -13.47
N LEU A 46 -9.13 2.92 -13.47
CA LEU A 46 -8.69 2.03 -14.55
C LEU A 46 -9.52 2.21 -15.83
N ASP A 47 -10.76 2.67 -15.72
CA ASP A 47 -11.62 3.01 -16.86
C ASP A 47 -11.22 4.33 -17.53
N MET A 48 -10.53 5.23 -16.81
CA MET A 48 -10.07 6.51 -17.39
C MET A 48 -8.83 6.36 -18.28
N ASP A 49 -8.04 5.30 -18.10
CA ASP A 49 -6.97 4.91 -19.02
C ASP A 49 -7.59 4.25 -20.27
N ARG A 50 -8.01 5.12 -21.18
CA ARG A 50 -8.89 4.99 -22.36
C ARG A 50 -8.65 3.82 -23.35
N GLU A 51 -7.75 2.87 -23.09
CA GLU A 51 -7.42 1.75 -23.99
C GLU A 51 -7.11 0.41 -23.28
N ALA A 52 -7.34 0.28 -21.97
CA ALA A 52 -7.14 -1.01 -21.30
C ALA A 52 -8.18 -2.04 -21.79
N ASN A 53 -7.72 -3.06 -22.52
CA ASN A 53 -8.54 -4.16 -22.99
C ASN A 53 -9.33 -4.76 -21.80
N GLU A 54 -10.63 -4.98 -21.95
CA GLU A 54 -11.56 -5.50 -20.92
C GLU A 54 -11.04 -6.79 -20.23
N LYS A 55 -10.17 -7.53 -20.93
CA LYS A 55 -9.44 -8.69 -20.44
C LYS A 55 -8.33 -8.35 -19.45
N GLU A 56 -7.62 -7.25 -19.65
CA GLU A 56 -6.57 -6.74 -18.75
C GLU A 56 -7.18 -6.11 -17.51
N GLN A 57 -8.29 -5.38 -17.64
CA GLN A 57 -9.07 -4.92 -16.49
C GLN A 57 -9.60 -6.10 -15.65
N ASN A 58 -10.15 -7.13 -16.29
CA ASN A 58 -10.58 -8.35 -15.58
C ASN A 58 -9.42 -9.12 -14.95
N ARG A 59 -8.22 -9.05 -15.53
CA ARG A 59 -7.01 -9.68 -14.98
C ARG A 59 -6.48 -8.89 -13.79
N MET A 60 -6.41 -7.57 -13.89
CA MET A 60 -6.07 -6.67 -12.77
C MET A 60 -7.10 -6.78 -11.66
N PHE A 61 -8.39 -6.90 -11.97
CA PHE A 61 -9.46 -7.16 -11.01
C PHE A 61 -9.30 -8.52 -10.30
N ARG A 62 -8.96 -9.58 -11.05
CA ARG A 62 -8.71 -10.90 -10.45
C ARG A 62 -7.43 -10.91 -9.62
N ALA A 63 -6.39 -10.23 -10.09
CA ALA A 63 -5.17 -10.00 -9.33
C ALA A 63 -5.50 -9.22 -8.05
N PHE A 64 -6.16 -8.07 -8.14
CA PHE A 64 -6.67 -7.26 -7.01
C PHE A 64 -7.45 -8.07 -5.98
N LYS A 65 -8.39 -8.91 -6.44
CA LYS A 65 -9.26 -9.72 -5.57
C LYS A 65 -8.53 -10.93 -4.96
N ALA A 66 -7.47 -11.41 -5.63
CA ALA A 66 -6.67 -12.54 -5.18
C ALA A 66 -5.38 -12.13 -4.44
N ASP A 67 -4.91 -10.90 -4.62
CA ASP A 67 -3.60 -10.43 -4.21
C ASP A 67 -3.67 -9.76 -2.84
N ARG A 68 -3.74 -10.64 -1.83
CA ARG A 68 -3.60 -10.27 -0.42
C ARG A 68 -2.30 -9.51 -0.14
N LEU A 69 -1.26 -9.69 -0.98
CA LEU A 69 0.01 -8.99 -0.84
C LEU A 69 -0.11 -7.54 -1.30
N LEU A 70 -0.83 -7.24 -2.38
CA LEU A 70 -1.12 -5.86 -2.80
C LEU A 70 -1.92 -5.10 -1.74
N ILE A 71 -2.93 -5.75 -1.16
CA ILE A 71 -3.73 -5.17 -0.07
C ILE A 71 -2.85 -4.91 1.15
N ALA A 72 -2.09 -5.91 1.61
CA ALA A 72 -1.19 -5.74 2.75
C ALA A 72 -0.16 -4.64 2.50
N SER A 73 0.50 -4.65 1.35
CA SER A 73 1.50 -3.67 0.92
C SER A 73 0.93 -2.25 0.91
N SER A 74 -0.30 -2.08 0.40
CA SER A 74 -0.93 -0.77 0.30
C SER A 74 -1.42 -0.26 1.66
N VAL A 75 -1.88 -1.14 2.55
CA VAL A 75 -2.22 -0.79 3.94
C VAL A 75 -0.97 -0.34 4.71
N ILE A 76 0.15 -1.05 4.55
CA ILE A 76 1.43 -0.67 5.15
C ILE A 76 1.88 0.68 4.57
N ALA A 77 1.79 0.86 3.24
CA ALA A 77 2.13 2.11 2.56
C ALA A 77 1.28 3.30 3.06
N CYS A 78 -0.02 3.13 3.29
CA CYS A 78 -0.88 4.14 3.90
C CYS A 78 -0.39 4.52 5.31
N ALA A 79 -0.09 3.53 6.14
CA ALA A 79 0.40 3.78 7.51
C ALA A 79 1.74 4.57 7.50
N VAL A 80 2.64 4.22 6.59
CA VAL A 80 3.91 4.95 6.39
C VAL A 80 3.65 6.36 5.85
N LYS A 81 2.73 6.55 4.90
CA LYS A 81 2.38 7.87 4.35
C LYS A 81 1.84 8.80 5.44
N ILE A 82 1.01 8.28 6.35
CA ILE A 82 0.42 9.03 7.46
C ILE A 82 1.48 9.40 8.51
N LYS A 83 2.33 8.44 8.90
CA LYS A 83 3.26 8.62 10.03
C LYS A 83 4.61 9.20 9.64
N LEU A 84 5.09 8.89 8.44
CA LEU A 84 6.45 9.16 7.98
C LEU A 84 6.44 9.60 6.49
N PRO A 85 5.76 10.69 6.13
CA PRO A 85 5.58 11.10 4.73
C PRO A 85 6.91 11.33 3.99
N ARG A 86 7.94 11.82 4.69
CA ARG A 86 9.28 12.08 4.12
C ARG A 86 10.01 10.81 3.68
N ARG A 87 9.62 9.64 4.21
CA ARG A 87 10.25 8.34 3.93
C ARG A 87 9.39 7.44 3.05
N TYR A 88 8.24 7.94 2.60
CA TYR A 88 7.30 7.16 1.81
C TYR A 88 7.93 6.67 0.49
N THR A 89 8.67 7.53 -0.21
CA THR A 89 9.35 7.16 -1.47
C THR A 89 10.43 6.10 -1.26
N GLU A 90 11.23 6.23 -0.19
CA GLU A 90 12.24 5.23 0.22
C GLU A 90 11.56 3.89 0.55
N PHE A 91 10.47 3.93 1.32
CA PHE A 91 9.68 2.76 1.69
C PHE A 91 9.09 2.05 0.46
N LEU A 92 8.55 2.79 -0.52
CA LEU A 92 8.04 2.19 -1.76
C LEU A 92 9.13 1.43 -2.52
N GLY A 93 10.37 1.94 -2.54
CA GLY A 93 11.51 1.23 -3.11
C GLY A 93 11.78 -0.09 -2.41
N HIS A 94 11.89 -0.07 -1.08
CA HIS A 94 12.08 -1.29 -0.28
C HIS A 94 10.94 -2.30 -0.43
N LEU A 95 9.70 -1.81 -0.52
CA LEU A 95 8.54 -2.67 -0.66
C LEU A 95 8.48 -3.31 -2.05
N GLN A 96 8.86 -2.58 -3.10
CA GLN A 96 8.99 -3.12 -4.45
C GLN A 96 10.05 -4.22 -4.50
N ASP A 97 11.21 -4.03 -3.85
CA ASP A 97 12.26 -5.05 -3.78
C ASP A 97 11.81 -6.31 -3.02
N ALA A 98 11.03 -6.14 -1.94
CA ALA A 98 10.57 -7.24 -1.09
C ALA A 98 9.39 -8.02 -1.70
N THR A 99 8.47 -7.34 -2.37
CA THR A 99 7.19 -7.94 -2.83
C THR A 99 7.14 -8.19 -4.33
N ARG A 100 8.09 -7.63 -5.10
CA ARG A 100 8.10 -7.58 -6.58
C ARG A 100 6.89 -6.87 -7.19
N LEU A 101 6.05 -6.23 -6.38
CA LEU A 101 4.98 -5.36 -6.85
C LEU A 101 5.58 -4.06 -7.38
N SER A 102 4.97 -3.48 -8.41
CA SER A 102 5.40 -2.17 -8.88
C SER A 102 5.13 -1.13 -7.80
N GLY A 103 6.13 -0.30 -7.47
CA GLY A 103 5.93 0.81 -6.54
C GLY A 103 4.82 1.75 -6.98
N LYS A 104 4.56 1.85 -8.30
CA LYS A 104 3.44 2.63 -8.87
C LYS A 104 2.09 2.01 -8.54
N GLU A 105 1.96 0.68 -8.60
CA GLU A 105 0.71 -0.03 -8.30
C GLU A 105 0.36 0.10 -6.81
N VAL A 106 1.34 -0.10 -5.93
CA VAL A 106 1.17 0.10 -4.48
C VAL A 106 0.84 1.56 -4.18
N HIS A 107 1.55 2.51 -4.80
CA HIS A 107 1.29 3.92 -4.60
C HIS A 107 -0.13 4.28 -5.00
N HIS A 108 -0.55 3.89 -6.20
CA HIS A 108 -1.89 4.14 -6.72
C HIS A 108 -2.94 3.56 -5.77
N PHE A 109 -2.80 2.29 -5.39
CA PHE A 109 -3.80 1.63 -4.57
C PHE A 109 -3.85 2.18 -3.14
N SER A 110 -2.69 2.50 -2.54
CA SER A 110 -2.64 3.20 -1.25
C SER A 110 -3.30 4.58 -1.31
N SER A 111 -3.17 5.31 -2.42
CA SER A 111 -3.84 6.60 -2.61
C SER A 111 -5.36 6.43 -2.68
N VAL A 112 -5.88 5.46 -3.44
CA VAL A 112 -7.33 5.18 -3.46
C VAL A 112 -7.87 4.84 -2.06
N ILE A 113 -7.15 4.00 -1.31
CA ILE A 113 -7.51 3.67 0.09
C ILE A 113 -7.56 4.94 0.94
N MET A 114 -6.54 5.79 0.87
CA MET A 114 -6.48 7.05 1.63
C MET A 114 -7.63 7.98 1.25
N THR A 115 -7.88 8.21 -0.04
CA THR A 115 -8.97 9.06 -0.55
C THR A 115 -10.33 8.61 0.00
N VAL A 116 -10.60 7.30 -0.01
CA VAL A 116 -11.88 6.78 0.47
C VAL A 116 -11.99 6.86 1.99
N LEU A 117 -10.91 6.55 2.71
CA LEU A 117 -10.90 6.55 4.18
C LEU A 117 -10.99 7.95 4.79
N PHE A 118 -10.29 8.91 4.19
CA PHE A 118 -10.20 10.27 4.71
C PHE A 118 -11.15 11.25 4.02
N LYS A 119 -11.91 10.79 3.00
CA LYS A 119 -12.77 11.63 2.16
C LYS A 119 -12.02 12.85 1.61
N GLU A 120 -10.72 12.72 1.39
CA GLU A 120 -9.94 13.75 0.71
C GLU A 120 -10.25 13.64 -0.78
N ASP A 121 -10.88 14.67 -1.35
CA ASP A 121 -11.01 14.77 -2.79
C ASP A 121 -9.59 14.91 -3.39
N PRO A 122 -9.22 14.08 -4.38
CA PRO A 122 -7.91 14.14 -5.02
C PRO A 122 -7.74 15.37 -5.94
N LEU A 123 -8.72 16.28 -5.93
CA LEU A 123 -8.81 17.49 -6.76
C LEU A 123 -8.81 18.79 -5.93
N ALA A 124 -8.44 18.74 -4.66
CA ALA A 124 -8.18 19.94 -3.88
C ALA A 124 -6.73 20.42 -4.09
N GLU A 125 -6.39 20.76 -5.33
CA GLU A 125 -5.36 21.76 -5.66
C GLU A 125 -6.05 23.08 -6.02
#